data_AF-R7U883-F1
#
_entry.id   AF-R7U883-F1
#
_cell.length_a   1.000
_cell.length_b   1.000
_cell.length_c   1.000
_cell.angle_alpha   90.00
_cell.angle_beta   90.00
_cell.angle_gamma   90.00
#
_symmetry.space_group_name_H-M   'P 1'
#
loop_
_entity.id
_entity.type
_entity.pdbx_description
1 polymer ?
#
loop_
_entity_poly.entity_id
_entity_poly.type
_entity_poly.pdbx_seq_one_letter_code
_entity_poly.pdbx_strand_id
1 'polypeptide(L)'
;SFGGKWSFFAFQCPKGNAAVGRFWRLVIERQIKNVVLLDDASIKVLPAVGGSMFDGIKVFCKKEWQNKGIKKCTVTFNNEQLSERTEYANQQSGISVLTMDNELTNKAIISLRQNLIPVGRSPKCAIMCK
;
A
#
# COMPACT_ATOMS: atom_id res chain seq x y z
N SER A 1 -4.99 5.47 26.54
CA SER A 1 -6.06 4.85 25.73
C SER A 1 -5.73 5.04 24.25
N PHE A 2 -5.65 3.98 23.46
CA PHE A 2 -5.46 4.08 22.00
C PHE A 2 -6.82 4.26 21.31
N GLY A 3 -7.44 5.41 21.54
CA GLY A 3 -8.75 5.79 20.98
C GLY A 3 -8.69 6.37 19.56
N GLY A 4 -7.74 5.93 18.73
CA GLY A 4 -7.70 6.34 17.33
C GLY A 4 -8.66 5.48 16.51
N LYS A 5 -9.69 6.08 15.89
CA LYS A 5 -10.64 5.37 15.03
C LYS A 5 -9.96 4.99 13.72
N TRP A 6 -9.33 3.81 13.68
CA TRP A 6 -8.77 3.28 12.44
C TRP A 6 -9.89 3.02 11.42
N SER A 7 -9.67 3.46 10.18
CA SER A 7 -10.55 3.24 9.04
C SER A 7 -9.88 2.22 8.11
N PHE A 8 -10.54 1.09 7.92
CA PHE A 8 -10.09 0.03 7.03
C PHE A 8 -10.90 0.05 5.73
N PHE A 9 -10.21 -0.02 4.60
CA PHE A 9 -10.81 -0.07 3.27
C PHE A 9 -10.47 -1.42 2.65
N ALA A 10 -11.47 -2.27 2.44
CA ALA A 10 -11.29 -3.53 1.75
C ALA A 10 -11.40 -3.31 0.23
N PHE A 11 -10.43 -3.81 -0.52
CA PHE A 11 -10.40 -3.78 -1.97
C PHE A 11 -10.31 -5.20 -2.53
N GLN A 12 -11.04 -5.44 -3.62
CA GLN A 12 -10.83 -6.64 -4.42
C GLN A 12 -9.54 -6.49 -5.24
N CYS A 13 -8.84 -7.60 -5.46
CA CYS A 13 -7.67 -7.64 -6.31
C CYS A 13 -7.98 -7.11 -7.73
N PRO A 14 -7.33 -6.03 -8.19
CA PRO A 14 -7.62 -5.42 -9.48
C PRO A 14 -7.23 -6.34 -10.63
N LYS A 15 -8.02 -6.28 -11.71
CA LYS A 15 -7.78 -7.04 -12.95
C LYS A 15 -7.18 -6.13 -14.02
N GLY A 16 -5.88 -6.30 -14.29
CA GLY A 16 -5.13 -5.58 -15.33
C GLY A 16 -4.58 -4.22 -14.90
N ASN A 17 -3.66 -3.68 -15.70
CA ASN A 17 -2.85 -2.50 -15.36
C ASN A 17 -3.66 -1.23 -15.11
N ALA A 18 -4.74 -1.00 -15.86
CA ALA A 18 -5.61 0.16 -15.66
C ALA A 18 -6.31 0.12 -14.30
N ALA A 19 -6.74 -1.07 -13.85
CA ALA A 19 -7.37 -1.23 -12.54
C ALA A 19 -6.37 -1.06 -11.39
N VAL A 20 -5.12 -1.52 -11.57
CA VAL A 20 -4.03 -1.28 -10.61
C VAL A 20 -3.72 0.21 -10.48
N GLY A 21 -3.68 0.94 -11.61
CA GLY A 21 -3.46 2.39 -11.59
C GLY A 21 -4.59 3.16 -10.90
N ARG A 22 -5.86 2.80 -11.16
CA ARG A 22 -7.02 3.35 -10.43
C ARG A 22 -6.94 3.07 -8.94
N PHE A 23 -6.51 1.88 -8.53
CA PHE A 23 -6.30 1.56 -7.12
C PHE A 23 -5.27 2.50 -6.48
N TRP A 24 -4.10 2.65 -7.08
CA TRP A 24 -3.05 3.53 -6.54
C TRP A 24 -3.50 4.99 -6.48
N ARG A 25 -4.26 5.46 -7.49
CA ARG A 25 -4.88 6.79 -7.48
C ARG A 25 -5.83 6.95 -6.30
N LEU A 26 -6.71 5.99 -6.04
CA LEU A 26 -7.63 6.02 -4.89
C LEU A 26 -6.89 6.03 -3.55
N VAL A 27 -5.79 5.29 -3.43
CA VAL A 27 -4.96 5.26 -2.22
C VAL A 27 -4.35 6.65 -1.95
N ILE A 28 -3.87 7.33 -2.99
CA ILE A 28 -3.38 8.71 -2.90
C ILE A 28 -4.50 9.69 -2.56
N GLU A 29 -5.60 9.70 -3.33
CA GLU A 29 -6.75 10.60 -3.15
C GLU A 29 -7.36 10.50 -1.75
N ARG A 30 -7.44 9.27 -1.21
CA ARG A 30 -7.96 9.03 0.14
C ARG A 30 -6.93 9.24 1.25
N GLN A 31 -5.70 9.61 0.89
CA GLN A 31 -4.55 9.81 1.80
C GLN A 31 -4.28 8.56 2.66
N ILE A 32 -4.37 7.38 2.06
CA ILE A 32 -4.08 6.12 2.73
C ILE A 32 -2.56 5.92 2.76
N LYS A 33 -2.00 5.74 3.96
CA LYS A 33 -0.55 5.59 4.17
C LYS A 33 -0.09 4.16 4.41
N ASN A 34 -1.04 3.26 4.66
CA ASN A 34 -0.80 1.85 4.96
C ASN A 34 -1.61 0.98 4.01
N VAL A 35 -0.95 0.08 3.29
CA VAL A 35 -1.58 -0.92 2.42
C VAL A 35 -1.14 -2.31 2.84
N VAL A 36 -2.09 -3.23 2.93
CA VAL A 36 -1.82 -4.65 3.14
C VAL A 36 -2.24 -5.41 1.89
N LEU A 37 -1.31 -6.11 1.27
CA LEU A 37 -1.53 -6.97 0.11
C LEU A 37 -1.31 -8.43 0.53
N LEU A 38 -2.28 -9.29 0.27
CA LEU A 38 -2.07 -10.74 0.39
C LEU A 38 -1.28 -11.25 -0.83
N ASP A 39 -0.55 -12.35 -0.69
CA ASP A 39 0.46 -12.81 -1.66
C ASP A 39 -0.02 -12.73 -3.13
N ASP A 40 -1.19 -13.31 -3.39
CA ASP A 40 -1.89 -13.34 -4.68
C ASP A 40 -2.08 -11.93 -5.32
N ALA A 41 -2.31 -10.92 -4.47
CA ALA A 41 -2.52 -9.54 -4.88
C ALA A 41 -1.20 -8.79 -5.01
N SER A 42 -0.20 -9.12 -4.19
CA SER A 42 1.09 -8.44 -4.20
C SER A 42 1.80 -8.57 -5.55
N ILE A 43 1.75 -9.75 -6.16
CA ILE A 43 2.36 -10.05 -7.47
C ILE A 43 1.75 -9.21 -8.60
N LYS A 44 0.46 -8.86 -8.49
CA LYS A 44 -0.27 -8.13 -9.53
C LYS A 44 -0.20 -6.61 -9.37
N VAL A 45 -0.03 -6.15 -8.14
CA VAL A 45 -0.22 -4.74 -7.77
C VAL A 45 1.09 -4.01 -7.52
N LEU A 46 2.12 -4.73 -7.07
CA LEU A 46 3.45 -4.16 -6.91
C LEU A 46 4.16 -4.02 -8.26
N PRO A 47 4.94 -2.95 -8.46
CA PRO A 47 5.75 -2.81 -9.66
C PRO A 47 6.89 -3.84 -9.68
N ALA A 48 7.39 -4.12 -10.87
CA ALA A 48 8.63 -4.84 -11.08
C ALA A 48 9.85 -4.07 -10.50
N VAL A 49 10.97 -4.77 -10.39
CA VAL A 49 12.25 -4.16 -9.98
C VAL A 49 12.59 -3.01 -10.92
N GLY A 50 12.87 -1.82 -10.36
CA GLY A 50 13.11 -0.60 -11.15
C GLY A 50 11.86 0.24 -11.45
N GLY A 51 10.67 -0.23 -11.09
CA GLY A 51 9.40 0.48 -11.22
C GLY A 51 8.52 -0.04 -12.37
N SER A 52 7.25 0.39 -12.40
CA SER A 52 6.29 0.03 -13.45
C SER A 52 5.30 1.15 -13.72
N MET A 53 4.74 1.18 -14.93
CA MET A 53 3.72 2.14 -15.33
C MET A 53 2.34 1.52 -15.15
N PHE A 54 1.48 2.14 -14.34
CA PHE A 54 0.09 1.73 -14.16
C PHE A 54 -0.83 2.92 -14.45
N ASP A 55 -1.64 2.84 -15.51
CA ASP A 55 -2.58 3.91 -15.90
C ASP A 55 -1.92 5.30 -15.97
N GLY A 56 -0.74 5.38 -16.60
CA GLY A 56 0.02 6.62 -16.72
C GLY A 56 0.78 7.05 -15.45
N ILE A 57 0.73 6.27 -14.36
CA ILE A 57 1.43 6.56 -13.10
C ILE A 57 2.68 5.66 -13.01
N LYS A 58 3.85 6.27 -12.85
CA LYS A 58 5.08 5.52 -12.58
C LYS A 58 5.19 5.20 -11.09
N VAL A 59 5.12 3.91 -10.75
CA VAL A 59 5.13 3.39 -9.38
C VAL A 59 6.47 2.69 -9.11
N PHE A 60 7.08 2.99 -7.98
CA PHE A 60 8.31 2.36 -7.51
C PHE A 60 8.07 1.66 -6.19
N CYS A 61 8.81 0.57 -5.95
CA CYS A 61 8.76 -0.20 -4.72
C CYS A 61 10.18 -0.36 -4.18
N LYS A 62 10.43 0.19 -2.99
CA LYS A 62 11.69 -0.02 -2.26
C LYS A 62 11.45 -0.99 -1.13
N LYS A 63 12.04 -2.18 -1.20
CA LYS A 63 11.98 -3.17 -0.11
C LYS A 63 12.71 -2.63 1.11
N GLU A 64 12.09 -2.74 2.28
CA GLU A 64 12.66 -2.31 3.56
C GLU A 64 13.09 -3.50 4.40
N TRP A 65 12.18 -4.45 4.64
CA TRP A 65 12.46 -5.62 5.47
C TRP A 65 11.58 -6.82 5.12
N GLN A 66 11.99 -8.00 5.60
CA GLN A 66 11.21 -9.24 5.54
C GLN A 66 11.41 -10.05 6.83
N ASN A 67 10.33 -10.57 7.41
CA ASN A 67 10.35 -11.38 8.62
C ASN A 67 9.16 -12.35 8.63
N LYS A 68 9.41 -13.65 8.86
CA LYS A 68 8.37 -14.68 9.06
C LYS A 68 7.23 -14.65 8.02
N GLY A 69 7.56 -14.46 6.73
CA GLY A 69 6.58 -14.43 5.64
C GLY A 69 5.82 -13.10 5.47
N ILE A 70 6.16 -12.06 6.25
CA ILE A 70 5.72 -10.68 6.02
C ILE A 70 6.87 -9.90 5.38
N LYS A 71 6.59 -9.15 4.32
CA LYS A 71 7.54 -8.23 3.69
C LYS A 71 7.00 -6.82 3.83
N LYS A 72 7.87 -5.85 4.13
CA LYS A 72 7.55 -4.43 4.07
C LYS A 72 8.32 -3.76 2.96
N CYS A 73 7.63 -2.95 2.20
CA CYS A 73 8.22 -2.05 1.22
C CYS A 73 7.54 -0.69 1.29
N THR A 74 8.27 0.32 0.81
CA THR A 74 7.74 1.65 0.62
C THR A 74 7.48 1.87 -0.86
N VAL A 75 6.23 2.21 -1.18
CA VAL A 75 5.79 2.56 -2.53
C VAL A 75 5.82 4.06 -2.72
N THR A 76 6.46 4.50 -3.80
CA THR A 76 6.54 5.91 -4.20
C THR A 76 6.09 6.09 -5.64
N PHE A 77 5.68 7.31 -5.98
CA PHE A 77 5.18 7.67 -7.30
C PHE A 77 6.09 8.73 -7.90
N ASN A 78 6.43 8.56 -9.16
CA ASN A 78 7.06 9.62 -9.96
C ASN A 78 6.05 10.03 -11.02
N ASN A 79 5.25 11.05 -10.75
CA ASN A 79 4.43 11.62 -11.80
C ASN A 79 4.21 13.11 -11.58
N GLU A 80 4.57 13.89 -12.59
CA GLU A 80 4.30 15.33 -12.69
C GLU A 80 2.78 15.57 -12.82
N GLN A 81 2.01 14.66 -13.43
CA GLN A 81 0.55 14.80 -13.53
C GLN A 81 -0.21 14.67 -12.20
N LEU A 82 0.42 14.14 -11.15
CA LEU A 82 -0.17 14.14 -9.80
C LEU A 82 0.13 15.46 -9.05
N SER A 83 1.05 16.30 -9.54
CA SER A 83 1.40 17.57 -8.90
C SER A 83 0.42 18.69 -9.25
N GLU A 84 -0.17 18.70 -10.46
CA GLU A 84 -1.09 19.78 -10.89
C GLU A 84 -2.42 19.82 -10.13
N ARG A 85 -2.82 18.74 -9.43
CA ARG A 85 -4.07 18.68 -8.64
C ARG A 85 -3.88 18.78 -7.13
N THR A 86 -2.66 18.86 -6.63
CA THR A 86 -2.43 18.98 -5.19
C THR A 86 -1.21 19.85 -4.91
N GLU A 87 -1.45 21.14 -4.69
CA GLU A 87 -0.59 22.00 -3.88
C GLU A 87 -0.59 21.52 -2.42
N TYR A 88 0.01 20.36 -2.16
CA TYR A 88 0.38 19.97 -0.80
C TYR A 88 1.70 19.23 -0.86
N ALA A 89 2.75 19.99 -0.53
CA ALA A 89 4.05 19.52 -0.14
C ALA A 89 3.93 18.32 0.81
N ASN A 90 4.07 17.11 0.25
CA ASN A 90 4.44 15.88 0.94
C ASN A 90 4.81 14.79 -0.08
N GLN A 91 5.58 15.16 -1.12
CA GLN A 91 6.28 14.25 -2.04
C GLN A 91 7.25 13.28 -1.33
N GLN A 92 7.40 13.36 0.00
CA GLN A 92 8.34 12.54 0.80
C GLN A 92 7.68 11.39 1.60
N SER A 93 6.35 11.33 1.70
CA SER A 93 5.69 10.27 2.47
C SER A 93 5.26 9.13 1.54
N GLY A 94 6.19 8.22 1.27
CA GLY A 94 5.88 6.95 0.61
C GLY A 94 4.81 6.16 1.36
N ILE A 95 4.12 5.27 0.64
CA ILE A 95 3.09 4.39 1.21
C ILE A 95 3.77 3.15 1.77
N SER A 96 3.53 2.85 3.04
CA SER A 96 3.97 1.59 3.64
C SER A 96 3.09 0.46 3.12
N VAL A 97 3.67 -0.47 2.37
CA VAL A 97 3.00 -1.67 1.89
C VAL A 97 3.55 -2.87 2.66
N LEU A 98 2.65 -3.62 3.28
CA LEU A 98 2.94 -4.94 3.82
C LEU A 98 2.41 -5.99 2.85
N THR A 99 3.25 -6.94 2.48
CA THR A 99 2.83 -8.15 1.80
C THR A 99 2.95 -9.34 2.74
N MET A 100 2.09 -10.33 2.56
CA MET A 100 2.16 -11.56 3.36
C MET A 100 2.00 -12.79 2.47
N ASP A 101 2.93 -13.73 2.64
CA ASP A 101 3.06 -14.95 1.83
C ASP A 101 2.11 -16.09 2.31
N ASN A 102 1.51 -15.94 3.50
CA ASN A 102 0.71 -16.98 4.17
C ASN A 102 -0.79 -16.66 4.16
N GLU A 103 -1.62 -17.67 4.45
CA GLU A 103 -3.05 -17.46 4.69
C GLU A 103 -3.34 -16.49 5.85
N LEU A 104 -4.46 -15.78 5.76
CA LEU A 104 -4.89 -14.75 6.70
C LEU A 104 -5.40 -15.35 8.03
N THR A 105 -4.50 -15.88 8.84
CA THR A 105 -4.81 -16.42 10.17
C THR A 105 -4.91 -15.33 11.24
N ASN A 106 -5.58 -15.61 12.37
CA ASN A 106 -5.61 -14.68 13.52
C ASN A 106 -4.19 -14.26 13.98
N LYS A 107 -3.24 -15.19 13.94
CA LYS A 107 -1.83 -14.93 14.26
C LYS A 107 -1.19 -13.94 13.28
N ALA A 108 -1.48 -14.10 11.99
CA ALA A 108 -1.03 -13.17 10.97
C ALA A 108 -1.64 -11.77 11.14
N ILE A 109 -2.94 -11.68 11.45
CA ILE A 109 -3.63 -10.41 11.71
C ILE A 109 -3.00 -9.67 12.88
N ILE A 110 -2.71 -10.38 13.98
CA ILE A 110 -2.05 -9.81 15.16
C ILE A 110 -0.64 -9.31 14.78
N SER A 111 0.13 -10.11 14.03
CA SER A 111 1.46 -9.72 13.59
C SER A 111 1.43 -8.51 12.64
N LEU A 112 0.48 -8.44 11.71
CA LEU A 112 0.29 -7.28 10.82
C LEU A 112 -0.01 -6.02 11.60
N ARG A 113 -0.93 -6.08 12.57
CA ARG A 113 -1.24 -4.93 13.44
C ARG A 113 0.00 -4.41 14.15
N GLN A 114 0.80 -5.29 14.75
CA GLN A 114 2.05 -4.90 15.42
C GLN A 114 3.06 -4.25 14.48
N ASN A 115 3.04 -4.57 13.18
CA ASN A 115 3.94 -4.00 12.17
C ASN A 115 3.40 -2.76 11.46
N LEU A 116 2.07 -2.54 11.47
CA LEU A 116 1.40 -1.36 10.91
C LEU A 116 1.36 -0.18 11.88
N ILE A 117 1.13 -0.48 13.16
CA ILE A 117 1.00 0.51 14.24
C ILE A 117 2.30 1.29 14.55
N PRO A 118 3.54 0.79 14.34
CA PRO A 118 4.75 1.53 14.71
C PRO A 118 5.04 2.75 13.82
N VAL A 119 4.47 2.83 12.61
CA VAL A 119 4.97 3.72 11.55
C VAL A 119 4.16 5.00 11.37
N GLY A 120 3.05 5.21 12.09
CA GLY A 120 2.46 6.55 12.14
C GLY A 120 1.00 6.66 12.54
N ARG A 121 0.66 7.89 12.95
CA ARG A 121 -0.65 8.40 13.37
C ARG A 121 -1.73 8.39 12.26
N SER A 122 -1.51 7.72 11.13
CA SER A 122 -2.47 7.69 10.02
C SER A 122 -3.51 6.58 10.25
N PRO A 123 -4.77 6.93 10.56
CA PRO A 123 -5.79 5.93 10.92
C PRO A 123 -6.27 5.12 9.71
N LYS A 124 -5.87 5.46 8.47
CA LYS A 124 -6.38 4.82 7.25
C LYS A 124 -5.48 3.69 6.77
N CYS A 125 -6.07 2.52 6.55
CA CYS A 125 -5.40 1.34 6.02
C CYS A 125 -6.24 0.72 4.89
N ALA A 126 -5.62 0.45 3.75
CA ALA A 126 -6.22 -0.37 2.70
C ALA A 126 -5.79 -1.83 2.88
N ILE A 127 -6.73 -2.76 2.68
CA ILE A 127 -6.48 -4.19 2.71
C ILE A 127 -6.99 -4.74 1.38
N MET A 128 -6.14 -5.49 0.69
CA MET A 128 -6.49 -6.12 -0.57
C MET A 128 -6.43 -7.63 -0.46
N CYS A 129 -7.57 -8.27 -0.71
CA CYS A 129 -7.71 -9.72 -0.78
C CYS A 129 -8.08 -10.17 -2.20
N LYS A 130 -8.02 -11.48 -2.43
CA LYS A 130 -8.49 -12.13 -3.65
C LYS A 130 -9.98 -11.89 -3.88
#